data_AF-A0A357M3V3-F1
#
_entry.id   AF-A0A357M3V3-F1
#
_cell.length_a   1.000
_cell.length_b   1.000
_cell.length_c   1.000
_cell.angle_alpha   90.00
_cell.angle_beta   90.00
_cell.angle_gamma   90.00
#
_symmetry.space_group_name_H-M   'P 1'
#
loop_
_entity.id
_entity.type
_entity.pdbx_description
1 polymer ?
#
loop_
_entity_poly.entity_id
_entity_poly.type
_entity_poly.pdbx_seq_one_letter_code
_entity_poly.pdbx_strand_id
1 'polypeptide(L)'
;MEAYDHVIFQFPLYWYSYPPLLKKWFDDVLAYGWAYGSNGDKLNGKKLGLALSIGDKKENYQPEGSVSFTVDEVIAPFKAM
;
A
#
# COMPACT_ATOMS: atom_id res chain seq x y z
N MET A 1 -1.12 1.84 15.85
CA MET A 1 -1.76 2.82 14.93
C MET A 1 -2.95 3.56 15.55
N GLU A 2 -3.45 3.15 16.71
CA GLU A 2 -4.71 3.67 17.27
C GLU A 2 -4.68 5.18 17.54
N ALA A 3 -3.54 5.70 18.01
CA ALA A 3 -3.34 7.11 18.37
C ALA A 3 -3.27 8.10 17.20
N TYR A 4 -3.33 7.64 15.94
CA TYR A 4 -3.16 8.51 14.77
C TYR A 4 -4.30 8.35 13.77
N ASP A 5 -4.78 9.46 13.22
CA ASP A 5 -5.86 9.47 12.23
C ASP A 5 -5.36 9.25 10.79
N HIS A 6 -4.09 9.56 10.54
CA HIS A 6 -3.45 9.45 9.24
C HIS A 6 -2.21 8.55 9.35
N VAL A 7 -2.11 7.57 8.45
CA VAL A 7 -0.95 6.67 8.36
C VAL A 7 -0.43 6.65 6.94
N ILE A 8 0.87 6.88 6.77
CA ILE A 8 1.53 6.88 5.46
C ILE A 8 2.47 5.67 5.39
N PHE A 9 2.28 4.80 4.40
CA PHE A 9 3.24 3.75 4.07
C PHE A 9 4.23 4.30 3.05
N GLN A 10 5.47 4.54 3.50
CA GLN A 10 6.55 5.02 2.65
C GLN A 10 7.53 3.89 2.33
N PHE A 11 7.73 3.59 1.04
CA PHE A 11 8.63 2.53 0.62
C PHE A 11 9.10 2.67 -0.84
N PRO A 12 10.26 2.09 -1.20
CA PRO A 12 10.66 1.96 -2.60
C PRO A 12 9.85 0.86 -3.30
N LEU A 13 9.45 1.11 -4.54
CA LEU A 13 8.73 0.13 -5.35
C LEU A 13 9.67 -1.00 -5.79
N TYR A 14 9.52 -2.19 -5.21
CA TYR A 14 10.31 -3.38 -5.51
C TYR A 14 9.46 -4.38 -6.28
N TRP A 15 9.85 -4.67 -7.52
CA TRP A 15 9.10 -5.57 -8.40
C TRP A 15 7.61 -5.25 -8.46
N TYR A 16 7.29 -3.97 -8.66
CA TYR A 16 5.92 -3.45 -8.73
C TYR A 16 5.10 -3.69 -7.45
N SER A 17 5.77 -3.87 -6.31
CA SER A 17 5.15 -4.12 -5.01
C SER A 17 5.99 -3.52 -3.87
N TYR A 18 5.56 -3.78 -2.64
CA TYR A 18 6.23 -3.38 -1.40
C TYR A 18 7.44 -4.27 -1.07
N PRO A 19 8.41 -3.77 -0.28
CA PRO A 19 9.51 -4.58 0.25
C PRO A 19 9.02 -5.69 1.19
N PRO A 20 9.79 -6.79 1.36
CA PRO A 20 9.39 -7.93 2.19
C PRO A 20 9.13 -7.58 3.66
N LEU A 21 9.80 -6.55 4.19
CA LEU A 21 9.55 -6.08 5.56
C LEU A 21 8.14 -5.50 5.71
N LEU A 22 7.67 -4.71 4.75
CA LEU A 22 6.33 -4.15 4.78
C LEU A 22 5.27 -5.26 4.59
N LYS A 23 5.57 -6.27 3.76
CA LYS A 23 4.73 -7.48 3.68
C LYS A 23 4.56 -8.13 5.05
N LYS A 24 5.67 -8.43 5.70
CA LYS A 24 5.65 -9.07 7.01
C LYS A 24 4.91 -8.23 8.03
N TRP A 25 5.09 -6.91 8.01
CA TRP A 25 4.35 -6.01 8.88
C TRP A 25 2.83 -6.07 8.63
N PHE A 26 2.38 -6.11 7.38
CA PHE A 26 0.95 -6.30 7.09
C PHE A 26 0.42 -7.62 7.62
N ASP A 27 1.17 -8.71 7.42
CA ASP A 27 0.77 -10.04 7.88
C ASP A 27 0.68 -10.16 9.41
N ASP A 28 1.61 -9.53 10.12
CA ASP A 28 1.68 -9.62 11.59
C ASP A 28 0.75 -8.62 12.29
N VAL A 29 0.58 -7.41 11.72
CA VAL A 29 -0.09 -6.29 12.42
C VAL A 29 -1.53 -6.11 11.99
N LEU A 30 -1.87 -6.32 10.72
CA LEU A 30 -3.25 -6.21 10.25
C LEU A 30 -4.01 -7.51 10.52
N ALA A 31 -4.15 -7.86 11.81
CA ALA A 31 -4.69 -9.14 12.24
C ALA A 31 -6.23 -9.16 12.36
N TYR A 32 -6.81 -10.36 12.24
CA TYR A 32 -8.21 -10.61 12.53
C TYR A 32 -8.55 -10.25 13.98
N GLY A 33 -9.70 -9.60 14.19
CA GLY A 33 -10.16 -9.13 15.51
C GLY A 33 -9.54 -7.80 15.94
N TRP A 34 -8.58 -7.25 15.19
CA TRP A 34 -8.01 -5.92 15.42
C TRP A 34 -8.18 -4.99 14.22
N ALA A 35 -7.68 -5.38 13.04
CA ALA A 35 -7.82 -4.59 11.82
C ALA A 35 -9.09 -4.92 11.03
N TYR A 36 -9.48 -6.20 10.98
CA TYR A 36 -10.65 -6.68 10.25
C TYR A 36 -11.31 -7.87 10.97
N GLY A 37 -12.45 -8.37 10.46
CA GLY A 37 -13.17 -9.50 11.05
C GLY A 37 -14.15 -9.08 12.16
N SER A 38 -14.64 -10.03 12.96
CA SER A 38 -15.82 -9.82 13.81
C SER A 38 -15.75 -8.63 14.78
N ASN A 39 -14.56 -8.31 15.30
CA ASN A 39 -14.33 -7.17 16.21
C ASN A 39 -13.24 -6.22 15.69
N GLY A 40 -12.76 -6.39 14.45
CA GLY A 40 -11.66 -5.59 13.92
C GLY A 40 -12.12 -4.26 13.38
N ASP A 41 -12.02 -3.21 14.20
CA ASP A 41 -12.49 -1.86 13.89
C ASP A 41 -11.40 -0.78 14.01
N LYS A 42 -10.16 -1.15 14.35
CA LYS A 42 -9.10 -0.20 14.72
C LYS A 42 -8.58 0.64 13.56
N LEU A 43 -8.94 0.30 12.33
CA LEU A 43 -8.63 1.08 11.13
C LEU A 43 -9.81 1.92 10.63
N ASN A 44 -11.02 1.73 11.17
CA ASN A 44 -12.22 2.41 10.67
C ASN A 44 -12.08 3.93 10.82
N GLY A 45 -12.34 4.64 9.72
CA GLY A 45 -12.26 6.10 9.66
C GLY A 45 -10.85 6.69 9.58
N LYS A 46 -9.79 5.87 9.67
CA LYS A 46 -8.41 6.34 9.47
C LYS A 46 -8.12 6.55 7.98
N LYS A 47 -7.29 7.52 7.64
CA LYS A 47 -6.83 7.72 6.24
C LYS A 47 -5.47 7.07 6.05
N LEU A 48 -5.37 6.25 5.01
CA LEU A 48 -4.14 5.62 4.58
C LEU A 48 -3.60 6.34 3.34
N GLY A 49 -2.31 6.62 3.34
CA GLY A 49 -1.59 7.22 2.22
C GLY A 49 -0.38 6.40 1.83
N LEU A 50 0.06 6.53 0.57
CA LEU A 50 1.28 5.90 0.07
C LEU A 50 2.28 6.98 -0.34
N ALA A 51 3.55 6.77 0.00
CA ALA A 51 4.66 7.58 -0.48
C ALA A 51 5.71 6.67 -1.11
N LEU A 52 5.82 6.69 -2.44
CA LEU A 52 6.60 5.71 -3.19
C LEU A 52 7.77 6.39 -3.87
N SER A 53 8.95 5.75 -3.79
CA SER A 53 10.06 6.07 -4.68
C SER A 53 10.13 5.03 -5.79
N ILE A 54 10.11 5.49 -7.04
CA ILE A 54 10.15 4.65 -8.24
C ILE A 54 11.45 4.96 -8.98
N GLY A 55 12.26 3.94 -9.26
CA GLY A 55 13.57 4.10 -9.90
C GLY A 55 13.51 4.29 -11.42
N ASP A 56 12.33 4.15 -12.01
CA ASP A 56 12.10 4.25 -13.45
C ASP A 56 11.36 5.55 -13.82
N LYS A 57 11.34 5.88 -15.11
CA LYS A 57 10.74 7.11 -15.64
C LYS A 57 9.22 7.04 -15.66
N LYS A 58 8.58 8.20 -15.53
CA LYS A 58 7.12 8.33 -15.53
C LYS A 58 6.48 7.85 -16.85
N GLU A 59 7.16 8.03 -17.98
CA GLU A 59 6.66 7.67 -19.31
C GLU A 59 6.48 6.16 -19.48
N ASN A 60 7.21 5.35 -18.71
CA ASN A 60 7.10 3.90 -18.76
C ASN A 60 5.83 3.37 -18.07
N TYR A 61 5.22 4.15 -17.17
CA TYR A 61 3.98 3.82 -16.45
C TYR A 61 2.74 4.36 -17.17
N GLN A 62 2.58 3.96 -18.43
CA GLN A 62 1.43 4.28 -19.28
C GLN A 62 1.10 3.05 -20.14
N PRO A 63 -0.11 2.95 -20.72
CA PRO A 63 -0.50 1.78 -21.51
C PRO A 63 0.49 1.44 -22.64
N GLU A 64 1.07 2.46 -23.28
CA GLU A 64 2.05 2.33 -24.36
C GLU A 64 3.51 2.23 -23.85
N GLY A 65 3.73 2.42 -22.55
CA GLY A 65 5.03 2.36 -21.90
C GLY A 65 5.51 0.93 -21.68
N SER A 66 6.79 0.76 -21.35
CA SER A 66 7.41 -0.56 -21.15
C SER A 66 6.83 -1.36 -19.98
N VAL A 67 6.24 -0.70 -18.99
CA VAL A 67 5.53 -1.36 -17.87
C VAL A 67 4.08 -1.67 -18.25
N SER A 68 3.51 -0.96 -19.23
CA SER A 68 2.14 -1.12 -19.74
C SER A 68 1.03 -0.89 -18.71
N PHE A 69 1.37 -0.45 -17.49
CA PHE A 69 0.45 -0.10 -16.41
C PHE A 69 0.80 1.27 -15.85
N THR A 70 -0.23 2.04 -15.49
CA THR A 70 -0.10 3.24 -14.69
C THR A 70 0.32 2.91 -13.26
N VAL A 71 0.93 3.88 -12.57
CA VAL A 71 1.26 3.72 -11.14
C VAL A 71 0.02 3.37 -10.32
N ASP A 72 -1.13 3.95 -10.69
CA ASP A 72 -2.41 3.72 -10.03
C ASP A 72 -2.90 2.27 -10.16
N GLU A 73 -2.68 1.64 -11.31
CA GLU A 73 -2.99 0.23 -11.53
C GLU A 73 -2.03 -0.68 -10.77
N VAL A 74 -0.73 -0.35 -10.76
CA VAL A 74 0.29 -1.10 -10.01
C VAL A 74 -0.04 -1.13 -8.52
N ILE A 75 -0.53 -0.03 -7.96
CA ILE A 75 -0.83 0.09 -6.51
C ILE A 75 -2.30 -0.20 -6.17
N ALA A 76 -3.10 -0.70 -7.11
CA ALA A 76 -4.50 -1.02 -6.89
C ALA A 76 -4.77 -1.83 -5.61
N PRO A 77 -3.94 -2.82 -5.20
CA PRO A 77 -4.16 -3.55 -3.94
C PRO A 77 -4.20 -2.67 -2.69
N PHE A 78 -3.48 -1.55 -2.68
CA PHE A 78 -3.49 -0.60 -1.55
C PHE A 78 -4.70 0.32 -1.56
N LYS A 79 -5.24 0.63 -2.75
CA LYS A 79 -6.45 1.44 -2.88
C LYS A 79 -7.71 0.67 -2.51
N ALA A 80 -7.67 -0.65 -2.63
CA ALA A 80 -8.76 -1.55 -2.28
C ALA A 80 -8.76 -1.99 -0.81
N MET A 81 -7.76 -1.56 -0.02
CA MET A 81 -7.61 -1.89 1.40
C MET A 81 -8.59 -1.12 2.29
#